data_AF-A0A4Q5PW96-F1
#
_entry.id   AF-A0A4Q5PW96-F1
#
_cell.length_a   1.000
_cell.length_b   1.000
_cell.length_c   1.000
_cell.angle_alpha   90.00
_cell.angle_beta   90.00
_cell.angle_gamma   90.00
#
_symmetry.space_group_name_H-M   'P 1'
#
loop_
_entity.id
_entity.type
_entity.pdbx_description
1 polymer ?
#
loop_
_entity_poly.entity_id
_entity_poly.type
_entity_poly.pdbx_seq_one_letter_code
_entity_poly.pdbx_strand_id
1 'polypeptide(L)'
;VLLLMAPTANSIGYTGKGDYEMRPDGTLRRRKENQVVPFVYAGVAILSPAIFADAPAGEFALTTLFDRANEQERLFGLRMDGVWMHVGTPDAVRAAEDAFLASVA
;
A
#
# COMPACT_ATOMS: atom_id res chain seq x y z
N VAL A 1 10.42 7.34 4.18
CA VAL A 1 9.89 6.19 3.41
C VAL A 1 8.93 6.74 2.39
N LEU A 2 8.99 6.25 1.15
CA LEU A 2 7.98 6.56 0.15
C LEU A 2 7.30 5.25 -0.30
N LEU A 3 5.99 5.15 -0.08
CA LEU A 3 5.18 4.00 -0.48
C LEU A 3 4.40 4.33 -1.75
N LEU A 4 4.30 3.39 -2.69
CA LEU A 4 3.34 3.50 -3.78
C LEU A 4 1.95 3.12 -3.26
N MET A 5 0.98 4.00 -3.49
CA MET A 5 -0.36 3.89 -2.92
C MET A 5 -1.41 3.74 -4.02
N ALA A 6 -2.15 2.64 -3.97
CA ALA A 6 -3.28 2.39 -4.87
C ALA A 6 -4.58 2.92 -4.25
N PRO A 7 -5.44 3.64 -5.00
CA PRO A 7 -6.78 3.96 -4.53
C PRO A 7 -7.62 2.68 -4.41
N THR A 8 -8.30 2.49 -3.28
CA THR A 8 -9.15 1.29 -3.08
C THR A 8 -10.31 1.23 -4.07
N ALA A 9 -10.82 2.38 -4.51
CA ALA A 9 -11.99 2.49 -5.37
C ALA A 9 -11.81 1.91 -6.78
N ASN A 10 -10.59 1.90 -7.32
CA ASN A 10 -10.28 1.38 -8.65
C ASN A 10 -9.32 0.18 -8.62
N SER A 11 -9.15 -0.43 -7.43
CA SER A 11 -8.32 -1.61 -7.25
C SER A 11 -9.11 -2.89 -7.51
N ILE A 12 -8.49 -3.84 -8.19
CA ILE A 12 -9.09 -5.13 -8.55
C ILE A 12 -8.54 -6.22 -7.63
N GLY A 13 -9.39 -7.15 -7.19
CA GLY A 13 -8.98 -8.24 -6.29
C GLY A 13 -8.68 -7.80 -4.85
N TYR A 14 -8.94 -6.54 -4.50
CA TYR A 14 -8.80 -6.00 -3.15
C TYR A 14 -10.18 -5.72 -2.54
N THR A 15 -10.46 -6.31 -1.38
CA THR A 15 -11.73 -6.15 -0.64
C THR A 15 -11.54 -5.54 0.74
N GLY A 16 -10.34 -5.02 1.02
CA GLY A 16 -9.99 -4.43 2.31
C GLY A 16 -10.53 -3.00 2.51
N LYS A 17 -10.28 -2.45 3.69
CA LYS A 17 -10.73 -1.11 4.11
C LYS A 17 -9.68 -0.01 3.90
N GLY A 18 -8.67 -0.28 3.08
CA GLY A 18 -7.45 0.53 2.95
C GLY A 18 -6.46 0.31 4.09
N ASP A 19 -5.27 0.85 3.91
CA ASP A 19 -4.16 0.81 4.86
C ASP A 19 -3.83 2.20 5.40
N TYR A 20 -3.91 3.24 4.56
CA TYR A 20 -3.52 4.60 4.92
C TYR A 20 -4.47 5.67 4.39
N GLU A 21 -4.66 6.72 5.18
CA GLU A 21 -5.05 8.04 4.69
C GLU A 21 -3.79 8.75 4.14
N MET A 22 -3.95 9.49 3.04
CA MET A 22 -2.89 10.31 2.47
C MET A 22 -3.31 11.77 2.52
N ARG A 23 -2.46 12.61 3.12
CA ARG A 23 -2.67 14.05 3.17
C ARG A 23 -2.18 14.74 1.90
N PRO A 24 -2.57 16.02 1.66
CA PRO A 24 -2.12 16.78 0.48
C PRO A 24 -0.60 16.93 0.35
N ASP A 25 0.13 16.87 1.46
CA ASP A 25 1.61 16.91 1.50
C ASP A 25 2.26 15.54 1.26
N GLY A 26 1.46 14.50 0.98
CA GLY A 26 1.91 13.14 0.79
C GLY A 26 2.18 12.38 2.08
N THR A 27 2.01 12.97 3.28
CA THR A 27 2.18 12.24 4.53
C THR A 27 1.09 11.18 4.68
N LEU A 28 1.48 10.00 5.15
CA LEU A 28 0.56 8.89 5.38
C LEU A 28 0.17 8.80 6.84
N ARG A 29 -1.07 8.39 7.09
CA ARG A 29 -1.56 8.02 8.42
C ARG A 29 -2.20 6.67 8.36
N ARG A 30 -1.75 5.75 9.22
CA ARG A 30 -2.26 4.39 9.26
C ARG A 30 -3.75 4.38 9.65
N ARG A 31 -4.52 3.54 8.97
CA ARG A 31 -5.95 3.30 9.27
C ARG A 31 -6.10 2.83 10.72
N LYS A 32 -6.99 3.47 11.48
CA LYS A 32 -7.42 2.94 12.79
C LYS A 32 -8.43 1.80 12.58
N GLU A 33 -8.54 0.90 13.56
CA GLU A 33 -9.36 -0.32 13.46
C GLU A 33 -10.78 -0.09 12.90
N ASN A 34 -11.45 0.95 13.40
CA ASN A 34 -12.83 1.32 13.04
C ASN A 34 -12.95 2.33 11.88
N GLN A 35 -11.90 2.50 11.07
CA GLN A 35 -11.90 3.41 9.93
C GLN A 35 -11.86 2.67 8.60
N VAL A 36 -12.32 3.34 7.55
CA VAL A 36 -12.08 3.03 6.15
C VAL A 36 -11.29 4.19 5.57
N VAL A 37 -10.20 3.90 4.86
CA VAL A 37 -9.34 4.91 4.23
C VAL A 37 -9.12 4.60 2.75
N PRO A 38 -8.85 5.62 1.92
CA PRO A 38 -8.95 5.46 0.47
C PRO A 38 -7.73 4.81 -0.19
N PHE A 39 -6.63 4.55 0.54
CA PHE A 39 -5.40 4.04 -0.07
C PHE A 39 -4.90 2.75 0.57
N VAL A 40 -4.40 1.85 -0.28
CA VAL A 40 -3.74 0.58 0.08
C VAL A 40 -2.30 0.58 -0.43
N TYR A 41 -1.39 -0.03 0.32
CA TYR A 41 0.02 -0.16 -0.07
C TYR A 41 0.15 -1.12 -1.26
N ALA A 42 0.68 -0.64 -2.37
CA ALA A 42 0.73 -1.38 -3.63
C ALA A 42 1.91 -2.39 -3.73
N GLY A 43 2.63 -2.64 -2.63
CA GLY A 43 3.78 -3.56 -2.60
C GLY A 43 5.09 -2.98 -3.12
N VAL A 44 5.14 -1.70 -3.47
CA VAL A 44 6.35 -1.01 -3.98
C VAL A 44 6.73 0.15 -3.07
N ALA A 45 7.99 0.20 -2.63
CA ALA A 45 8.48 1.24 -1.74
C ALA A 45 9.92 1.67 -2.06
N ILE A 46 10.22 2.94 -1.81
CA ILE A 46 11.59 3.47 -1.74
C ILE A 46 11.95 3.65 -0.26
N LEU A 47 12.98 2.93 0.17
CA LEU A 47 13.40 2.85 1.57
C LEU A 47 14.82 3.38 1.72
N SER A 48 15.01 4.28 2.69
CA SER A 48 16.36 4.65 3.15
C SER A 48 16.91 3.51 4.01
N PRO A 49 18.18 3.08 3.84
CA PRO A 49 18.78 2.04 4.68
C PRO A 49 18.67 2.31 6.18
N ALA A 50 18.67 3.59 6.59
CA ALA A 50 18.52 4.01 7.98
C ALA A 50 17.22 3.51 8.65
N ILE A 51 16.18 3.14 7.90
CA ILE A 51 14.96 2.59 8.51
C ILE A 51 15.16 1.19 9.11
N PHE A 52 16.21 0.50 8.69
CA PHE A 52 16.57 -0.83 9.20
C PHE A 52 17.50 -0.78 10.40
N ALA A 53 17.86 0.42 10.89
CA ALA A 53 18.53 0.55 12.18
C ALA A 53 17.65 -0.09 13.27
N ASP A 54 18.23 -0.98 14.06
CA ASP A 54 17.54 -1.74 15.11
C ASP A 54 16.31 -2.52 14.58
N ALA A 55 16.39 -3.02 13.34
CA ALA A 55 15.41 -3.95 12.81
C ALA A 55 15.44 -5.27 13.62
N PRO A 56 14.29 -5.94 13.82
CA PRO A 56 14.25 -7.23 14.50
C PRO A 56 15.16 -8.26 13.83
N ALA A 57 15.77 -9.14 14.63
CA ALA A 57 16.47 -10.29 14.11
C ALA A 57 15.47 -11.34 13.59
N GLY A 58 15.79 -11.98 12.46
CA GLY A 58 14.94 -13.00 11.84
C GLY A 58 13.84 -12.43 10.95
N GLU A 59 12.76 -13.18 10.76
CA GLU A 59 11.61 -12.76 9.97
C GLU A 59 10.82 -11.68 10.73
N PHE A 60 10.52 -10.57 10.05
CA PHE A 60 9.66 -9.53 10.60
C PHE A 60 8.82 -8.85 9.51
N ALA A 61 7.67 -8.31 9.93
CA ALA A 61 6.80 -7.55 9.05
C ALA A 61 7.40 -6.17 8.75
N LEU A 62 7.50 -5.83 7.46
CA LEU A 62 7.98 -4.51 7.02
C LEU A 62 7.09 -3.36 7.51
N THR A 63 5.81 -3.65 7.80
CA THR A 63 4.87 -2.70 8.39
C THR A 63 5.34 -2.19 9.75
N THR A 64 6.07 -2.98 10.54
CA THR A 64 6.68 -2.51 11.80
C THR A 64 7.64 -1.34 11.57
N LEU A 65 8.38 -1.37 10.46
CA LEU A 65 9.26 -0.27 10.08
C LEU A 65 8.46 0.95 9.59
N PHE A 66 7.38 0.71 8.86
CA PHE A 66 6.49 1.79 8.41
C PHE A 66 5.81 2.49 9.58
N ASP A 67 5.41 1.74 10.62
CA ASP A 67 4.85 2.30 11.84
C ASP A 67 5.85 3.23 12.55
N ARG A 68 7.11 2.79 12.72
CA ARG A 68 8.20 3.65 13.24
C ARG A 68 8.40 4.91 12.40
N ALA A 69 8.37 4.78 11.07
CA ALA A 69 8.48 5.92 10.18
C ALA A 69 7.26 6.85 10.28
N ASN A 70 6.07 6.31 10.53
CA ASN A 70 4.85 7.08 10.73
C ASN A 70 4.91 7.91 12.02
N GLU A 71 5.37 7.30 13.12
CA GLU A 71 5.58 7.95 14.42
C GLU A 71 6.57 9.12 14.35
N GLN A 72 7.56 9.02 13.46
CA GLN A 72 8.55 10.07 13.21
C GLN A 72 8.10 11.10 12.16
N GLU A 73 6.87 11.01 11.64
CA GLU A 73 6.35 11.85 10.55
C GLU A 73 7.20 11.75 9.26
N ARG A 74 7.79 10.58 9.01
CA ARG A 74 8.67 10.27 7.86
C ARG A 74 8.12 9.20 6.92
N LEU A 75 6.82 8.87 7.04
CA LEU A 75 6.12 7.99 6.13
C LEU A 75 5.32 8.80 5.11
N PHE A 76 5.73 8.72 3.85
CA PHE A 76 5.10 9.40 2.73
C PHE A 76 4.56 8.39 1.72
N GLY A 77 3.58 8.82 0.95
CA GLY A 77 2.98 8.05 -0.13
C GLY A 77 3.02 8.80 -1.45
N LEU A 78 3.22 8.07 -2.53
CA LEU A 78 2.98 8.50 -3.88
C LEU A 78 1.73 7.77 -4.37
N ARG A 79 0.66 8.51 -4.67
CA ARG A 79 -0.51 7.93 -5.31
C ARG A 79 -0.11 7.44 -6.71
N MET A 80 -0.45 6.20 -7.03
CA MET A 80 -0.27 5.70 -8.38
C MET A 80 -1.36 6.22 -9.31
N ASP A 81 -0.98 6.39 -10.57
CA ASP A 81 -1.92 6.55 -11.68
C ASP A 81 -2.12 5.18 -12.35
N GLY A 82 -3.38 4.81 -12.59
CA GLY A 82 -3.75 3.54 -13.19
C GLY A 82 -4.49 2.59 -12.24
N VAL A 83 -4.54 1.33 -12.65
CA VAL A 83 -5.27 0.25 -11.96
C VAL A 83 -4.27 -0.65 -11.24
N TRP A 84 -4.51 -0.88 -9.96
CA TRP A 84 -3.78 -1.86 -9.17
C TRP A 84 -4.57 -3.15 -9.07
N MET A 85 -3.86 -4.28 -9.10
CA MET A 85 -4.45 -5.62 -9.03
C MET A 85 -3.82 -6.39 -7.87
N HIS A 86 -4.62 -6.76 -6.88
CA HIS A 86 -4.21 -7.59 -5.75
C HIS A 86 -4.52 -9.06 -6.05
N VAL A 87 -3.52 -9.79 -6.55
CA VAL A 87 -3.68 -11.17 -7.05
C VAL A 87 -3.24 -12.18 -5.99
N GLY A 88 -3.93 -12.19 -4.84
CA GLY A 88 -3.59 -13.05 -3.70
C GLY A 88 -4.41 -14.34 -3.59
N THR A 89 -5.47 -14.50 -4.39
CA THR A 89 -6.39 -15.64 -4.36
C THR A 89 -6.64 -16.18 -5.78
N PRO A 90 -7.06 -17.45 -5.93
CA PRO A 90 -7.40 -17.99 -7.25
C PRO A 90 -8.46 -17.18 -8.00
N ASP A 91 -9.50 -16.69 -7.32
CA ASP A 91 -10.52 -15.85 -7.93
C ASP A 91 -9.98 -14.50 -8.43
N ALA A 92 -8.97 -13.94 -7.76
CA ALA A 92 -8.35 -12.69 -8.15
C ALA A 92 -7.48 -12.82 -9.43
N VAL A 93 -7.02 -14.02 -9.77
CA VAL A 93 -6.27 -14.28 -11.00
C VAL A 93 -7.14 -13.99 -12.22
N ARG A 94 -8.33 -14.59 -12.27
CA ARG A 94 -9.28 -14.37 -13.37
C ARG A 94 -9.68 -12.90 -13.50
N ALA A 95 -9.94 -12.24 -12.37
CA ALA A 95 -10.29 -10.81 -12.38
C ALA A 95 -9.15 -9.93 -12.93
N ALA A 96 -7.89 -10.28 -12.67
CA ALA A 96 -6.73 -9.58 -13.21
C ALA A 96 -6.54 -9.84 -14.72
N GLU A 97 -6.74 -11.07 -15.18
CA GLU A 97 -6.70 -11.43 -16.60
C GLU A 97 -7.77 -10.69 -17.42
N ASP A 98 -9.01 -10.66 -16.92
CA ASP A 98 -10.11 -9.93 -17.55
C ASP A 98 -9.81 -8.43 -17.66
N ALA A 99 -9.27 -7.83 -16.58
CA ALA A 99 -8.89 -6.43 -16.56
C ALA A 99 -7.74 -6.12 -17.53
N PHE A 100 -6.75 -7.00 -17.62
CA PHE A 100 -5.65 -6.86 -18.55
C PHE A 100 -6.14 -6.90 -20.01
N LEU A 101 -6.99 -7.87 -20.35
CA LEU A 101 -7.58 -7.97 -21.70
C LEU A 101 -8.43 -6.74 -22.05
N ALA A 102 -9.21 -6.21 -21.10
CA ALA A 102 -9.98 -5.00 -21.32
C ALA A 102 -9.11 -3.74 -21.53
N SER A 103 -7.88 -3.72 -20.99
CA SER A 103 -6.97 -2.57 -21.10
C SER A 103 -6.30 -2.42 -22.47
N VAL A 104 -6.29 -3.49 -23.26
CA VAL A 104 -5.64 -3.55 -24.59
C VAL A 104 -6.64 -3.50 -25.75
N ALA A 105 -7.94 -3.45 -25.44
CA ALA A 105 -9.03 -3.34 -26.41
C ALA A 105 -9.36 -1.86 -26.71
#